data_AF-A0A0S4L5F2-F1
#
_entry.id   AF-A0A0S4L5F2-F1
#
_cell.length_a   1.000
_cell.length_b   1.000
_cell.length_c   1.000
_cell.angle_alpha   90.00
_cell.angle_beta   90.00
_cell.angle_gamma   90.00
#
_symmetry.space_group_name_H-M   'P 1'
#
loop_
_entity.id
_entity.type
_entity.pdbx_description
1 polymer ?
#
loop_
_entity_poly.entity_id
_entity_poly.type
_entity_poly.pdbx_seq_one_letter_code
_entity_poly.pdbx_strand_id
1 'polypeptide(L)'
;MTDPSHSNPVARLDSQQRPLEISTLQSADDILQQADALTRHDSHADVLRASQYYLTAAHFLETQDPLRSVQAYYNAGRHLHWMAQFTQAGRAFSNAGRVAERAAAAMPAGPDQRDLQHLAVRAYSRANNSFAEAGELDASEAEYLHERNARLAWSKMQGKRPLALSPWKATSNFGTSIPPWMAWIGGALAAFSLLYELFFRLDWFTPIGNTTPSAWIPLWSGFYYAINVTSSLALVEYQPVHPICQAVVILNVIAGYLLLGIGIGMVGRMMQTR
;
A
#
# COMPACT_ATOMS: atom_id res chain seq x y z
N MET A 1 28.14 27.06 35.59
CA MET A 1 27.84 27.89 34.41
C MET A 1 27.12 26.98 33.42
N THR A 2 25.79 26.88 33.56
CA THR A 2 24.74 27.49 32.71
C THR A 2 24.49 26.73 31.41
N ASP A 3 23.50 25.85 31.46
CA ASP A 3 22.56 25.52 30.36
C ASP A 3 21.59 26.72 30.19
N PRO A 4 20.91 27.00 29.03
CA PRO A 4 19.74 26.19 28.64
C PRO A 4 19.31 26.15 27.13
N SER A 5 18.39 25.19 26.84
CA SER A 5 17.31 25.19 25.81
C SER A 5 17.70 24.86 24.35
N HIS A 6 17.15 23.84 23.67
CA HIS A 6 15.73 23.51 23.49
C HIS A 6 15.45 22.00 23.60
N SER A 7 15.30 21.48 24.82
CA SER A 7 14.40 20.34 25.05
C SER A 7 12.98 20.88 25.07
N ASN A 8 12.17 20.58 24.05
CA ASN A 8 10.81 21.08 23.91
C ASN A 8 9.97 20.73 25.17
N PRO A 9 9.67 21.71 26.06
CA PRO A 9 9.04 21.44 27.34
C PRO A 9 7.55 21.10 27.21
N VAL A 10 6.95 21.34 26.04
CA VAL A 10 5.55 20.98 25.74
C VAL A 10 5.36 19.46 25.65
N ALA A 11 6.35 18.73 25.09
CA ALA A 11 6.26 17.28 24.93
C ALA A 11 6.38 16.49 26.26
N ARG A 12 6.99 17.10 27.29
CA ARG A 12 7.07 16.51 28.64
C ARG A 12 5.94 16.95 29.57
N LEU A 13 5.34 18.12 29.35
CA LEU A 13 4.16 18.56 30.11
C LEU A 13 2.87 17.84 29.67
N ASP A 14 2.75 17.43 28.40
CA ASP A 14 1.57 16.68 27.91
C ASP A 14 1.55 15.19 28.28
N SER A 15 2.70 14.59 28.61
CA SER A 15 2.79 13.16 28.95
C SER A 15 2.73 12.87 30.45
N GLN A 16 2.83 13.88 31.32
CA GLN A 16 2.86 13.68 32.78
C GLN A 16 1.87 14.50 33.61
N GLN A 17 1.09 15.44 33.05
CA GLN A 17 0.16 16.26 33.86
C GLN A 17 -1.17 16.59 33.18
N ARG A 18 -1.98 15.56 32.95
CA ARG A 18 -3.38 15.48 33.39
C ARG A 18 -3.92 14.11 32.97
N PRO A 19 -4.33 13.22 33.89
CA PRO A 19 -5.49 12.44 33.55
C PRO A 19 -6.57 13.50 33.26
N LEU A 20 -6.98 13.64 32.00
CA LEU A 20 -8.27 14.24 31.75
C LEU A 20 -9.20 13.51 32.73
N GLU A 21 -9.75 14.25 33.70
CA GLU A 21 -10.77 13.79 34.62
C GLU A 21 -12.04 13.52 33.80
N ILE A 22 -11.96 12.51 32.94
CA ILE A 22 -13.11 11.81 32.42
C ILE A 22 -13.51 10.96 33.61
N SER A 23 -14.29 11.57 34.51
CA SER A 23 -15.06 10.82 35.46
C SER A 23 -15.70 9.68 34.69
N THR A 24 -15.61 8.46 35.21
CA THR A 24 -16.15 7.20 34.69
C THR A 24 -17.69 7.20 34.49
N LEU A 25 -18.30 8.39 34.44
CA LEU A 25 -19.72 8.72 34.35
C LEU A 25 -20.08 9.63 33.16
N GLN A 26 -19.12 10.18 32.40
CA GLN A 26 -19.46 10.97 31.20
C GLN A 26 -19.78 10.04 30.03
N SER A 27 -20.95 10.22 29.42
CA SER A 27 -21.35 9.47 28.23
C SER A 27 -20.47 9.87 27.06
N ALA A 28 -20.21 8.93 26.14
CA ALA A 28 -19.54 9.24 24.87
C ALA A 28 -20.25 10.36 24.09
N ASP A 29 -21.57 10.47 24.24
CA ASP A 29 -22.37 11.54 23.66
C ASP A 29 -22.00 12.92 24.22
N ASP A 30 -21.73 13.02 25.53
CA ASP A 30 -21.35 14.27 26.18
C ASP A 30 -19.98 14.74 25.67
N ILE A 31 -19.05 13.79 25.51
CA ILE A 31 -17.70 14.06 24.98
C ILE A 31 -17.77 14.53 23.52
N LEU A 32 -18.61 13.89 22.71
CA LEU A 32 -18.81 14.30 21.31
C LEU A 32 -19.45 15.68 21.21
N GLN A 33 -20.46 15.99 22.03
CA GLN A 33 -21.06 17.32 22.09
C GLN A 33 -20.04 18.39 22.51
N GLN A 34 -19.17 18.08 23.45
CA GLN A 34 -18.10 18.99 23.87
C GLN A 34 -17.09 19.23 22.74
N ALA A 35 -16.73 18.18 22.00
CA ALA A 35 -15.88 18.31 20.81
C ALA A 35 -16.54 19.20 19.73
N ASP A 36 -17.81 18.95 19.42
CA ASP A 36 -18.60 19.72 18.45
C ASP A 36 -18.76 21.20 18.86
N ALA A 37 -18.85 21.48 20.16
CA ALA A 37 -18.89 22.86 20.65
C ALA A 37 -17.56 23.58 20.44
N LEU A 38 -16.43 22.90 20.70
CA LEU A 38 -15.10 23.46 20.54
C LEU A 38 -14.72 23.71 19.08
N THR A 39 -15.18 22.86 18.14
CA THR A 39 -14.92 23.08 16.70
C THR A 39 -15.59 24.31 16.11
N ARG A 40 -16.59 24.89 16.79
CA ARG A 40 -17.22 26.15 16.39
C ARG A 40 -16.35 27.37 16.70
N HIS A 41 -15.32 27.19 17.51
CA HIS A 41 -14.34 28.22 17.80
C HIS A 41 -13.14 28.03 16.85
N ASP A 42 -12.85 29.02 16.02
CA ASP A 42 -11.75 28.97 15.03
C ASP A 42 -10.34 29.09 15.66
N SER A 43 -10.20 28.84 16.96
CA SER A 43 -8.91 28.91 17.63
C SER A 43 -8.14 27.59 17.48
N HIS A 44 -6.85 27.69 17.18
CA HIS A 44 -5.99 26.52 17.01
C HIS A 44 -5.95 25.62 18.27
N ALA A 45 -6.04 26.22 19.46
CA ALA A 45 -6.08 25.48 20.72
C ALA A 45 -7.40 24.73 20.92
N ASP A 46 -8.52 25.32 20.51
CA ASP A 46 -9.84 24.69 20.62
C ASP A 46 -9.99 23.54 19.62
N VAL A 47 -9.46 23.69 18.40
CA VAL A 47 -9.45 22.62 17.39
C VAL A 47 -8.57 21.45 17.84
N LEU A 48 -7.42 21.71 18.46
CA LEU A 48 -6.59 20.66 19.05
C LEU A 48 -7.36 19.91 20.14
N ARG A 49 -7.98 20.65 21.06
CA ARG A 49 -8.73 20.07 22.17
C ARG A 49 -9.93 19.27 21.66
N ALA A 50 -10.65 19.78 20.65
CA ALA A 50 -11.73 19.06 19.99
C ALA A 50 -11.23 17.75 19.38
N SER A 51 -10.08 17.76 18.70
CA SER A 51 -9.50 16.54 18.13
C SER A 51 -9.18 15.49 19.18
N GLN A 52 -8.66 15.89 20.36
CA GLN A 52 -8.40 15.00 21.48
C GLN A 52 -9.70 14.41 22.06
N TYR A 53 -10.76 15.22 22.19
CA TYR A 53 -12.07 14.72 22.62
C TYR A 53 -12.65 13.73 21.61
N TYR A 54 -12.56 14.01 20.30
CA TYR A 54 -13.00 13.04 19.28
C TYR A 54 -12.20 11.73 19.34
N LEU A 55 -10.88 11.77 19.50
CA LEU A 55 -10.07 10.55 19.65
C LEU A 55 -10.50 9.72 20.87
N THR A 56 -10.77 10.41 21.97
CA THR A 56 -11.21 9.78 23.23
C THR A 56 -12.58 9.13 23.08
N ALA A 57 -13.55 9.87 22.55
CA ALA A 57 -14.89 9.35 22.28
C ALA A 57 -14.84 8.18 21.28
N ALA A 58 -14.02 8.29 20.24
CA ALA A 58 -13.86 7.23 19.25
C ALA A 58 -13.40 5.92 19.90
N HIS A 59 -12.41 5.98 20.78
CA HIS A 59 -11.87 4.80 21.46
C HIS A 59 -12.91 4.12 22.36
N PHE A 60 -13.71 4.91 23.11
CA PHE A 60 -14.78 4.38 23.93
C PHE A 60 -15.90 3.72 23.10
N LEU A 61 -16.21 4.30 21.93
CA LEU A 61 -17.27 3.84 21.06
C LEU A 61 -16.89 2.64 20.17
N GLU A 62 -15.61 2.25 20.10
CA GLU A 62 -15.14 1.18 19.19
C GLU A 62 -15.94 -0.12 19.29
N THR A 63 -16.38 -0.47 20.50
CA THR A 63 -17.14 -1.70 20.77
C THR A 63 -18.65 -1.48 20.91
N GLN A 64 -19.08 -0.26 21.26
CA GLN A 64 -20.48 0.06 21.54
C GLN A 64 -21.23 0.53 20.30
N ASP A 65 -20.63 1.46 19.54
CA ASP A 65 -21.16 1.98 18.29
C ASP A 65 -20.00 2.23 17.31
N PRO A 66 -19.63 1.20 16.52
CA PRO A 66 -18.52 1.29 15.59
C PRO A 66 -18.70 2.39 14.53
N LEU A 67 -19.94 2.69 14.13
CA LEU A 67 -20.19 3.73 13.13
C LEU A 67 -19.85 5.12 13.69
N ARG A 68 -20.31 5.40 14.91
CA ARG A 68 -19.95 6.65 15.60
C ARG A 68 -18.46 6.72 15.93
N SER A 69 -17.83 5.61 16.29
CA SER A 69 -16.39 5.53 16.49
C SER A 69 -15.61 5.92 15.22
N VAL A 70 -15.99 5.37 14.06
CA VAL A 70 -15.39 5.71 12.77
C VAL A 70 -15.52 7.19 12.46
N GLN A 71 -16.72 7.76 12.66
CA GLN A 71 -16.96 9.19 12.43
C GLN A 71 -16.10 10.07 13.36
N ALA A 72 -16.00 9.72 14.64
CA ALA A 72 -15.20 10.45 15.60
C ALA A 72 -13.70 10.40 15.25
N TYR A 73 -13.16 9.21 14.92
CA TYR A 73 -11.78 9.10 14.42
C TYR A 73 -11.55 9.91 13.13
N TYR A 74 -12.50 9.88 12.20
CA TYR A 74 -12.40 10.62 10.95
C TYR A 74 -12.41 12.14 11.17
N ASN A 75 -13.26 12.64 12.08
CA ASN A 75 -13.30 14.06 12.44
C ASN A 75 -12.01 14.48 13.15
N ALA A 76 -11.52 13.68 14.11
CA ALA A 76 -10.21 13.91 14.73
C ALA A 76 -9.10 14.03 13.68
N GLY A 77 -9.03 13.07 12.74
CA GLY A 77 -8.06 13.06 11.66
C GLY A 77 -8.14 14.32 10.79
N ARG A 78 -9.35 14.76 10.44
CA ARG A 78 -9.57 15.99 9.66
C ARG A 78 -9.05 17.24 10.38
N HIS A 79 -9.33 17.38 11.66
CA HIS A 79 -8.88 18.52 12.45
C HIS A 79 -7.35 18.52 12.63
N LEU A 80 -6.76 17.37 12.95
CA LEU A 80 -5.32 17.21 13.07
C LEU A 80 -4.61 17.48 11.74
N HIS A 81 -5.18 17.04 10.62
CA HIS A 81 -4.63 17.29 9.30
C HIS A 81 -4.65 18.78 8.95
N TRP A 82 -5.75 19.48 9.25
CA TRP A 82 -5.83 20.94 9.07
C TRP A 82 -4.79 21.70 9.91
N MET A 83 -4.46 21.18 11.09
CA MET A 83 -3.41 21.68 11.97
C MET A 83 -1.98 21.26 11.58
N ALA A 84 -1.80 20.62 10.42
CA ALA A 84 -0.53 20.06 9.95
C ALA A 84 0.10 19.03 10.92
N GLN A 85 -0.70 18.40 11.80
CA GLN A 85 -0.28 17.29 12.66
C GLN A 85 -0.40 15.96 11.89
N PHE A 86 0.32 15.87 10.76
CA PHE A 86 0.10 14.85 9.73
C PHE A 86 0.26 13.40 10.23
N THR A 87 1.27 13.09 11.05
CA THR A 87 1.43 11.75 11.64
C THR A 87 0.23 11.37 12.52
N GLN A 88 -0.27 12.29 13.35
CA GLN A 88 -1.41 12.02 14.23
C GLN A 88 -2.71 11.90 13.44
N ALA A 89 -2.88 12.73 12.42
CA ALA A 89 -3.99 12.63 11.48
C ALA A 89 -3.99 11.28 10.74
N GLY A 90 -2.82 10.85 10.27
CA GLY A 90 -2.62 9.55 9.62
C GLY A 90 -3.06 8.39 10.52
N ARG A 91 -2.65 8.40 11.79
CA ARG A 91 -3.07 7.40 12.79
C ARG A 91 -4.57 7.42 13.06
N ALA A 92 -5.18 8.61 13.17
CA ALA A 92 -6.62 8.74 13.38
C ALA A 92 -7.41 8.18 12.20
N PHE A 93 -7.02 8.52 10.96
CA PHE A 93 -7.64 7.98 9.76
C PHE A 93 -7.42 6.47 9.60
N SER A 94 -6.22 5.96 9.89
CA SER A 94 -5.93 4.52 9.88
C SER A 94 -6.83 3.76 10.87
N ASN A 95 -7.00 4.29 12.09
CA ASN A 95 -7.91 3.73 13.09
C ASN A 95 -9.38 3.76 12.62
N ALA A 96 -9.85 4.86 12.01
CA ALA A 96 -11.16 4.91 11.39
C ALA A 96 -11.34 3.81 10.33
N GLY A 97 -10.33 3.59 9.47
CA GLY A 97 -10.34 2.54 8.46
C GLY A 97 -10.47 1.14 9.07
N ARG A 98 -9.64 0.85 10.07
CA ARG A 98 -9.60 -0.43 10.79
C ARG A 98 -10.92 -0.74 11.49
N VAL A 99 -11.51 0.24 12.18
CA VAL A 99 -12.81 0.06 12.87
C VAL A 99 -13.92 -0.15 11.84
N ALA A 100 -13.92 0.61 10.74
CA ALA A 100 -14.90 0.48 9.67
C ALA A 100 -14.85 -0.90 8.99
N GLU A 101 -13.66 -1.44 8.72
CA GLU A 101 -13.52 -2.80 8.16
C GLU A 101 -14.01 -3.87 9.12
N ARG A 102 -13.67 -3.77 10.42
CA ARG A 102 -14.13 -4.74 11.43
C ARG A 102 -15.66 -4.70 11.56
N ALA A 103 -16.23 -3.50 11.58
CA ALA A 103 -17.67 -3.31 11.64
C ALA A 103 -18.36 -3.88 10.37
N ALA A 104 -17.85 -3.56 9.18
CA ALA A 104 -18.37 -4.10 7.92
C ALA A 104 -18.29 -5.63 7.88
N ALA A 105 -17.20 -6.23 8.37
CA ALA A 105 -17.03 -7.68 8.41
C ALA A 105 -18.01 -8.39 9.36
N ALA A 106 -18.43 -7.72 10.44
CA ALA A 106 -19.38 -8.25 11.41
C ALA A 106 -20.86 -8.08 10.99
N MET A 107 -21.14 -7.26 9.96
CA MET A 107 -22.50 -6.98 9.51
C MET A 107 -23.00 -7.98 8.46
N PRO A 108 -24.33 -8.22 8.41
CA PRO A 108 -24.93 -8.99 7.33
C PRO A 108 -24.73 -8.29 5.99
N ALA A 109 -24.73 -9.08 4.91
CA ALA A 109 -24.58 -8.55 3.56
C ALA A 109 -25.73 -7.58 3.24
N GLY A 110 -25.39 -6.31 2.97
CA GLY A 110 -26.37 -5.26 2.80
C GLY A 110 -25.76 -3.91 2.40
N PRO A 111 -26.59 -2.87 2.20
CA PRO A 111 -26.12 -1.51 1.89
C PRO A 111 -25.22 -0.95 2.99
N ASP A 112 -25.58 -1.12 4.27
CA ASP A 112 -24.82 -0.58 5.40
C ASP A 112 -23.40 -1.17 5.50
N GLN A 113 -23.25 -2.47 5.22
CA GLN A 113 -21.94 -3.12 5.11
C GLN A 113 -21.09 -2.46 4.01
N ARG A 114 -21.69 -2.14 2.85
CA ARG A 114 -20.99 -1.51 1.74
C ARG A 114 -20.57 -0.09 2.07
N ASP A 115 -21.41 0.66 2.79
CA ASP A 115 -21.14 2.04 3.17
C ASP A 115 -20.00 2.11 4.19
N LEU A 116 -19.99 1.22 5.19
CA LEU A 116 -18.85 1.10 6.11
C LEU A 116 -17.57 0.67 5.40
N GLN A 117 -17.65 -0.29 4.48
CA GLN A 117 -16.47 -0.70 3.72
C GLN A 117 -15.95 0.45 2.82
N HIS A 118 -16.84 1.29 2.29
CA HIS A 118 -16.46 2.48 1.53
C HIS A 118 -15.85 3.57 2.42
N LEU A 119 -16.35 3.74 3.65
CA LEU A 119 -15.73 4.60 4.65
C LEU A 119 -14.31 4.13 4.98
N ALA A 120 -14.09 2.82 5.10
CA ALA A 120 -12.75 2.27 5.30
C ALA A 120 -11.79 2.65 4.16
N VAL A 121 -12.23 2.52 2.90
CA VAL A 121 -11.43 2.94 1.74
C VAL A 121 -11.03 4.42 1.83
N ARG A 122 -12.00 5.28 2.14
CA ARG A 122 -11.74 6.73 2.25
C ARG A 122 -10.79 7.05 3.40
N ALA A 123 -10.96 6.39 4.53
CA ALA A 123 -10.13 6.58 5.71
C ALA A 123 -8.68 6.17 5.43
N TYR A 124 -8.42 4.97 4.88
CA TYR A 124 -7.06 4.56 4.53
C TYR A 124 -6.43 5.44 3.44
N SER A 125 -7.20 5.93 2.47
CA SER A 125 -6.71 6.89 1.48
C SER A 125 -6.22 8.20 2.13
N ARG A 126 -6.98 8.71 3.12
CA ARG A 126 -6.59 9.89 3.90
C ARG A 126 -5.39 9.63 4.82
N ALA A 127 -5.30 8.42 5.39
CA ALA A 127 -4.17 8.00 6.20
C ALA A 127 -2.88 7.97 5.37
N ASN A 128 -2.93 7.30 4.21
CA ASN A 128 -1.83 7.24 3.25
C ASN A 128 -1.32 8.65 2.87
N ASN A 129 -2.22 9.55 2.47
CA ASN A 129 -1.82 10.92 2.12
C ASN A 129 -1.21 11.67 3.32
N SER A 130 -1.76 11.51 4.52
CA SER A 130 -1.23 12.18 5.72
C SER A 130 0.16 11.65 6.10
N PHE A 131 0.41 10.34 6.02
CA PHE A 131 1.74 9.79 6.27
C PHE A 131 2.75 10.20 5.19
N ALA A 132 2.32 10.28 3.92
CA ALA A 132 3.18 10.78 2.85
C ALA A 132 3.58 12.25 3.08
N GLU A 133 2.63 13.11 3.48
CA GLU A 133 2.90 14.50 3.84
C GLU A 133 3.81 14.65 5.07
N ALA A 134 3.75 13.70 6.01
CA ALA A 134 4.66 13.63 7.15
C ALA A 134 6.08 13.11 6.79
N GLY A 135 6.26 12.56 5.59
CA GLY A 135 7.49 11.87 5.18
C GLY A 135 7.64 10.44 5.74
N GLU A 136 6.60 9.88 6.36
CA GLU A 136 6.57 8.51 6.87
C GLU A 136 6.21 7.52 5.74
N LEU A 137 7.14 7.33 4.80
CA LEU A 137 6.90 6.55 3.58
C LEU A 137 6.51 5.09 3.85
N ASP A 138 7.10 4.45 4.88
CA ASP A 138 6.76 3.07 5.24
C ASP A 138 5.33 2.94 5.76
N ALA A 139 4.88 3.91 6.57
CA ALA A 139 3.50 3.96 7.07
C ALA A 139 2.52 4.28 5.93
N SER A 140 2.90 5.20 5.03
CA SER A 140 2.15 5.50 3.80
C SER A 140 1.98 4.26 2.92
N GLU A 141 3.03 3.48 2.69
CA GLU A 141 2.96 2.23 1.92
C GLU A 141 2.04 1.20 2.59
N ALA A 142 2.12 1.05 3.92
CA ALA A 142 1.22 0.17 4.66
C ALA A 142 -0.25 0.57 4.49
N GLU A 143 -0.57 1.86 4.65
CA GLU A 143 -1.94 2.38 4.49
C GLU A 143 -2.44 2.27 3.05
N TYR A 144 -1.56 2.44 2.05
CA TYR A 144 -1.90 2.17 0.65
C TYR A 144 -2.30 0.70 0.42
N LEU A 145 -1.60 -0.24 1.04
CA LEU A 145 -1.95 -1.66 0.96
C LEU A 145 -3.29 -1.95 1.65
N HIS A 146 -3.58 -1.31 2.78
CA HIS A 146 -4.87 -1.39 3.47
C HIS A 146 -6.01 -0.81 2.61
N GLU A 147 -5.83 0.37 2.05
CA GLU A 147 -6.77 0.99 1.11
C GLU A 147 -7.09 0.07 -0.07
N ARG A 148 -6.06 -0.51 -0.68
CA ARG A 148 -6.20 -1.45 -1.80
C ARG A 148 -7.03 -2.67 -1.41
N ASN A 149 -6.75 -3.28 -0.26
CA ASN A 149 -7.48 -4.43 0.22
C ASN A 149 -8.94 -4.08 0.51
N ALA A 150 -9.19 -2.91 1.12
CA ALA A 150 -10.53 -2.39 1.38
C ALA A 150 -11.31 -2.15 0.08
N ARG A 151 -10.67 -1.60 -0.96
CA ARG A 151 -11.27 -1.38 -2.29
C ARG A 151 -11.64 -2.69 -2.96
N LEU A 152 -10.79 -3.72 -2.84
CA LEU A 152 -11.09 -5.05 -3.35
C LEU A 152 -12.30 -5.66 -2.64
N ALA A 153 -12.37 -5.57 -1.32
CA ALA A 153 -13.54 -6.03 -0.55
C ALA A 153 -14.82 -5.30 -0.97
N TRP A 154 -14.76 -3.97 -1.06
CA TRP A 154 -15.88 -3.14 -1.50
C TRP A 154 -16.36 -3.50 -2.92
N SER A 155 -15.43 -3.69 -3.86
CA SER A 155 -15.76 -4.04 -5.25
C SER A 155 -16.48 -5.40 -5.36
N LYS A 156 -16.06 -6.38 -4.54
CA LYS A 156 -16.73 -7.67 -4.43
C LYS A 156 -18.15 -7.52 -3.88
N MET A 157 -18.34 -6.67 -2.87
CA MET A 157 -19.68 -6.41 -2.30
C MET A 157 -20.63 -5.72 -3.28
N GLN A 158 -20.11 -4.98 -4.28
CA GLN A 158 -20.90 -4.41 -5.38
C GLN A 158 -21.30 -5.44 -6.44
N GLY A 159 -20.86 -6.70 -6.33
CA GLY A 159 -21.07 -7.71 -7.38
C GLY A 159 -20.26 -7.47 -8.65
N LYS A 160 -19.36 -6.47 -8.64
CA LYS A 160 -18.44 -6.23 -9.75
C LYS A 160 -17.32 -7.25 -9.67
N ARG A 161 -17.11 -8.04 -10.72
CA ARG A 161 -15.91 -8.88 -10.83
C ARG A 161 -14.70 -7.95 -10.93
N PRO A 162 -13.75 -7.98 -10.00
CA PRO A 162 -12.61 -7.05 -9.98
C PRO A 162 -11.54 -7.45 -11.00
N LEU A 163 -11.93 -7.81 -12.23
CA LEU A 163 -10.99 -8.16 -13.30
C LEU A 163 -10.04 -7.00 -13.63
N ALA A 164 -10.48 -5.75 -13.46
CA ALA A 164 -9.62 -4.57 -13.59
C ALA A 164 -8.63 -4.40 -12.41
N LEU A 165 -8.96 -4.93 -11.22
CA LEU A 165 -8.09 -4.82 -10.05
C LEU A 165 -7.17 -6.04 -9.89
N SER A 166 -7.41 -7.15 -10.60
CA SER A 166 -6.55 -8.33 -10.57
C SER A 166 -5.16 -8.10 -11.19
N PRO A 167 -5.02 -7.50 -12.38
CA PRO A 167 -3.71 -7.09 -12.92
C PRO A 167 -3.01 -6.11 -11.97
N TRP A 168 -3.77 -5.14 -11.44
CA TRP A 168 -3.26 -4.16 -10.48
C TRP A 168 -2.76 -4.78 -9.17
N LYS A 169 -3.45 -5.81 -8.65
CA LYS A 169 -3.04 -6.54 -7.45
C LYS A 169 -1.79 -7.38 -7.70
N ALA A 170 -1.69 -7.97 -8.89
CA ALA A 170 -0.53 -8.74 -9.30
C ALA A 170 0.71 -7.82 -9.38
N THR A 171 0.58 -6.66 -10.02
CA THR A 171 1.69 -5.68 -10.16
C THR A 171 2.03 -4.96 -8.86
N SER A 172 1.10 -4.80 -7.91
CA SER A 172 1.38 -4.14 -6.62
C SER A 172 1.88 -5.06 -5.51
N ASN A 173 1.74 -6.39 -5.65
CA ASN A 173 2.45 -7.35 -4.81
C ASN A 173 3.88 -7.64 -5.32
N PHE A 174 4.27 -7.01 -6.42
CA PHE A 174 5.59 -7.13 -7.00
C PHE A 174 6.61 -6.35 -6.14
N GLY A 175 7.66 -7.01 -5.68
CA GLY A 175 8.73 -6.36 -4.91
C GLY A 175 8.45 -6.10 -3.43
N THR A 176 7.36 -6.63 -2.86
CA THR A 176 7.03 -6.51 -1.43
C THR A 176 7.77 -7.53 -0.56
N SER A 177 8.20 -8.66 -1.13
CA SER A 177 9.01 -9.69 -0.45
C SER A 177 9.71 -10.61 -1.45
N ILE A 178 10.72 -11.37 -0.97
CA ILE A 178 11.51 -12.29 -1.81
C ILE A 178 10.66 -13.36 -2.51
N PRO A 179 9.71 -14.07 -1.86
CA PRO A 179 9.00 -15.17 -2.52
C PRO A 179 8.11 -14.72 -3.70
N PRO A 180 7.28 -13.67 -3.58
CA PRO A 180 6.56 -13.10 -4.72
C PRO A 180 7.47 -12.61 -5.84
N TRP A 181 8.61 -11.98 -5.51
CA TRP A 181 9.57 -11.53 -6.53
C TRP A 181 10.18 -12.70 -7.31
N MET A 182 10.59 -13.78 -6.63
CA MET A 182 11.06 -15.01 -7.28
C MET A 182 9.99 -15.65 -8.17
N ALA A 183 8.72 -15.65 -7.71
CA ALA A 183 7.61 -16.15 -8.51
C ALA A 183 7.40 -15.32 -9.80
N TRP A 184 7.59 -14.01 -9.73
CA TRP A 184 7.54 -13.14 -10.90
C TRP A 184 8.70 -13.36 -11.88
N ILE A 185 9.92 -13.59 -11.39
CA ILE A 185 11.05 -13.99 -12.24
C ILE A 185 10.72 -15.29 -12.97
N GLY A 186 10.29 -16.32 -12.23
CA GLY A 186 9.93 -17.60 -12.82
C GLY A 186 8.80 -17.49 -13.85
N GLY A 187 7.77 -16.69 -13.54
CA GLY A 187 6.65 -16.42 -14.45
C GLY A 187 7.07 -15.70 -15.72
N ALA A 188 7.93 -14.67 -15.61
CA ALA A 188 8.47 -13.95 -16.76
C ALA A 188 9.32 -14.89 -17.64
N LEU A 189 10.23 -15.67 -17.04
CA LEU A 189 11.05 -16.64 -17.77
C LEU A 189 10.19 -17.68 -18.49
N ALA A 190 9.15 -18.21 -17.85
CA ALA A 190 8.23 -19.15 -18.47
C ALA A 190 7.46 -18.52 -19.65
N ALA A 191 6.94 -17.30 -19.47
CA ALA A 191 6.20 -16.60 -20.53
C ALA A 191 7.08 -16.30 -21.74
N PHE A 192 8.28 -15.73 -21.53
CA PHE A 192 9.22 -15.47 -22.61
C PHE A 192 9.73 -16.76 -23.26
N SER A 193 9.99 -17.81 -22.48
CA SER A 193 10.37 -19.13 -23.01
C SER A 193 9.33 -19.68 -23.99
N LEU A 194 8.03 -19.58 -23.67
CA LEU A 194 6.96 -20.03 -24.56
C LEU A 194 6.86 -19.16 -25.82
N LEU A 195 7.05 -17.85 -25.69
CA LEU A 195 7.09 -16.94 -26.83
C LEU A 195 8.28 -17.24 -27.76
N TYR A 196 9.46 -17.52 -27.21
CA TYR A 196 10.63 -17.85 -28.02
C TYR A 196 10.50 -19.20 -28.71
N GLU A 197 9.93 -20.21 -28.05
CA GLU A 197 9.58 -21.49 -28.70
C GLU A 197 8.61 -21.26 -29.86
N LEU A 198 7.60 -20.40 -29.68
CA LEU A 198 6.67 -20.04 -30.75
C LEU A 198 7.39 -19.32 -31.90
N PHE A 199 8.23 -18.33 -31.62
CA PHE A 199 8.97 -17.59 -32.64
C PHE A 199 9.96 -18.47 -33.40
N PHE A 200 10.58 -19.44 -32.73
CA PHE A 200 11.44 -20.42 -33.39
C PHE A 200 10.64 -21.28 -34.37
N ARG A 201 9.47 -21.79 -33.96
CA ARG A 201 8.58 -22.57 -34.85
C ARG A 201 8.00 -21.78 -36.02
N LEU A 202 7.96 -20.45 -35.91
CA LEU A 202 7.53 -19.54 -36.97
C LEU A 202 8.69 -19.08 -37.87
N ASP A 203 9.89 -19.61 -37.68
CA ASP A 203 11.12 -19.22 -38.40
C ASP A 203 11.47 -17.72 -38.23
N TRP A 204 11.08 -17.12 -37.10
CA TRP A 204 11.40 -15.73 -36.77
C TRP A 204 12.77 -15.56 -36.09
N PHE A 205 13.46 -16.68 -35.86
CA PHE A 205 14.83 -16.74 -35.38
C PHE A 205 15.73 -17.32 -36.47
N THR A 206 16.90 -16.71 -36.65
CA THR A 206 17.94 -17.24 -37.54
C THR A 206 19.24 -17.44 -36.76
N PRO A 207 20.05 -18.45 -37.12
CA PRO A 207 21.38 -18.62 -36.53
C PRO A 207 22.24 -17.37 -36.71
N ILE A 208 23.02 -17.03 -35.68
CA ILE A 208 23.97 -15.92 -35.73
C ILE A 208 25.28 -16.43 -36.34
N GLY A 209 25.67 -15.85 -37.47
CA GLY A 209 26.96 -16.13 -38.13
C GLY A 209 26.99 -17.46 -38.91
N ASN A 210 28.20 -17.86 -39.31
CA ASN A 210 28.45 -19.04 -40.15
C ASN A 210 28.78 -20.31 -39.33
N THR A 211 28.58 -20.29 -38.02
CA THR A 211 28.79 -21.45 -37.15
C THR A 211 27.58 -22.39 -37.22
N THR A 212 27.82 -23.69 -37.16
CA THR A 212 26.75 -24.68 -36.99
C THR A 212 26.06 -24.44 -35.64
N PRO A 213 24.83 -23.92 -35.61
CA PRO A 213 24.15 -23.64 -34.35
C PRO A 213 23.87 -24.96 -33.62
N SER A 214 23.79 -24.90 -32.30
CA SER A 214 23.24 -26.02 -31.54
C SER A 214 21.80 -26.28 -31.96
N ALA A 215 21.41 -27.56 -31.99
CA ALA A 215 20.05 -27.94 -32.31
C ALA A 215 19.07 -27.34 -31.30
N TRP A 216 18.00 -26.71 -31.79
CA TRP A 216 16.96 -26.17 -30.91
C TRP A 216 16.21 -27.32 -30.23
N ILE A 217 16.32 -27.39 -28.91
CA ILE A 217 15.63 -28.38 -28.07
C ILE A 217 14.33 -27.74 -27.58
N PRO A 218 13.16 -28.33 -27.87
CA PRO A 218 11.87 -27.78 -27.46
C PRO A 218 11.83 -27.46 -25.96
N LEU A 219 11.30 -26.29 -25.62
CA LEU A 219 11.20 -25.72 -24.26
C LEU A 219 12.56 -25.34 -23.63
N TRP A 220 13.58 -26.19 -23.74
CA TRP A 220 14.90 -25.95 -23.13
C TRP A 220 15.65 -24.81 -23.81
N SER A 221 15.68 -24.76 -25.14
CA SER A 221 16.33 -23.66 -25.87
C SER A 221 15.60 -22.35 -25.67
N GLY A 222 14.25 -22.36 -25.62
CA GLY A 222 13.46 -21.19 -25.29
C GLY A 222 13.72 -20.66 -23.88
N PHE A 223 13.85 -21.55 -22.90
CA PHE A 223 14.14 -21.18 -21.51
C PHE A 223 15.57 -20.66 -21.33
N TYR A 224 16.55 -21.32 -21.96
CA TYR A 224 17.93 -20.86 -22.02
C TYR A 224 18.03 -19.46 -22.65
N TYR A 225 17.35 -19.26 -23.78
CA TYR A 225 17.29 -17.97 -24.44
C TYR A 225 16.68 -16.89 -23.53
N ALA A 226 15.57 -17.22 -22.85
CA ALA A 226 14.94 -16.31 -21.90
C ALA A 226 15.88 -15.91 -20.78
N ILE A 227 16.57 -16.87 -20.13
CA ILE A 227 17.55 -16.57 -19.08
C ILE A 227 18.64 -15.64 -19.61
N ASN A 228 19.27 -15.94 -20.75
CA ASN A 228 20.39 -15.14 -21.25
C ASN A 228 19.98 -13.72 -21.63
N VAL A 229 18.78 -13.54 -22.18
CA VAL A 229 18.24 -12.22 -22.51
C VAL A 229 17.83 -11.47 -21.24
N THR A 230 17.11 -12.11 -20.30
CA THR A 230 16.69 -11.48 -19.04
C THR A 230 17.87 -11.09 -18.16
N SER A 231 18.95 -11.88 -18.17
CA SER A 231 20.19 -11.60 -17.44
C SER A 231 21.18 -10.72 -18.20
N SER A 232 20.84 -10.28 -19.43
CA SER A 232 21.71 -9.48 -20.30
C SER A 232 23.08 -10.11 -20.62
N LEU A 233 23.22 -11.43 -20.49
CA LEU A 233 24.45 -12.16 -20.80
C LEU A 233 24.74 -12.25 -22.31
N ALA A 234 23.72 -12.05 -23.15
CA ALA A 234 23.81 -12.07 -24.62
C ALA A 234 24.45 -13.34 -25.22
N LEU A 235 24.49 -14.44 -24.46
CA LEU A 235 24.93 -15.76 -24.91
C LEU A 235 23.82 -16.45 -25.71
N VAL A 236 23.46 -15.88 -26.86
CA VAL A 236 22.41 -16.41 -27.73
C VAL A 236 22.99 -16.78 -29.09
N GLU A 237 22.63 -17.96 -29.59
CA GLU A 237 23.06 -18.45 -30.91
C GLU A 237 22.10 -18.08 -32.03
N TYR A 238 20.93 -17.54 -31.68
CA TYR A 238 19.85 -17.19 -32.59
C TYR A 238 19.50 -15.70 -32.47
N GLN A 239 19.36 -15.01 -33.60
CA GLN A 239 18.93 -13.60 -33.65
C GLN A 239 17.49 -13.47 -34.15
N PRO A 240 16.71 -12.56 -33.55
CA PRO A 240 15.36 -12.26 -34.01
C PRO A 240 15.39 -11.48 -35.32
N VAL A 241 14.79 -12.03 -36.38
CA VAL A 241 14.70 -11.36 -37.69
C VAL A 241 13.36 -10.63 -37.89
N HIS A 242 12.30 -11.10 -37.24
CA HIS A 242 10.98 -10.50 -37.35
C HIS A 242 10.85 -9.31 -36.37
N PRO A 243 10.26 -8.17 -36.77
CA PRO A 243 10.19 -6.97 -35.93
C PRO A 243 9.40 -7.20 -34.63
N ILE A 244 8.36 -8.03 -34.65
CA ILE A 244 7.61 -8.40 -33.44
C ILE A 244 8.49 -9.21 -32.48
N CYS A 245 9.31 -10.14 -33.02
CA CYS A 245 10.25 -10.92 -32.22
C CYS A 245 11.30 -10.01 -31.57
N GLN A 246 11.84 -9.05 -32.32
CA GLN A 246 12.77 -8.04 -31.81
C GLN A 246 12.16 -7.20 -30.69
N ALA A 247 10.92 -6.72 -30.86
CA ALA A 247 10.21 -5.96 -29.83
C ALA A 247 10.02 -6.76 -28.54
N VAL A 248 9.70 -8.05 -28.65
CA VAL A 248 9.55 -8.95 -27.48
C VAL A 248 10.89 -9.23 -26.80
N VAL A 249 11.97 -9.39 -27.56
CA VAL A 249 13.33 -9.52 -27.00
C VAL A 249 13.73 -8.25 -26.24
N ILE A 250 13.48 -7.06 -26.80
CA ILE A 250 13.71 -5.78 -26.12
C ILE A 250 12.89 -5.69 -24.83
N LEU A 251 11.61 -6.07 -24.87
CA LEU A 251 10.74 -6.07 -23.71
C LEU A 251 11.26 -7.01 -22.61
N ASN A 252 11.83 -8.17 -22.98
CA ASN A 252 12.45 -9.08 -22.03
C ASN A 252 13.67 -8.45 -21.33
N VAL A 253 14.52 -7.74 -22.07
CA VAL A 253 15.65 -7.01 -21.49
C VAL A 253 15.18 -5.96 -20.49
N ILE A 254 14.17 -5.15 -20.86
CA ILE A 254 13.58 -4.14 -19.97
C ILE A 254 13.02 -4.80 -18.71
N ALA A 255 12.28 -5.90 -18.86
CA ALA A 255 11.74 -6.66 -17.73
C ALA A 255 12.86 -7.18 -16.80
N GLY A 256 13.96 -7.69 -17.37
CA GLY A 256 15.13 -8.12 -16.62
C GLY A 256 15.75 -7.02 -15.76
N TYR A 257 15.97 -5.83 -16.32
CA TYR A 257 16.50 -4.70 -15.56
C TYR A 257 15.55 -4.22 -14.46
N LEU A 258 14.24 -4.19 -14.71
CA LEU A 258 13.24 -3.85 -13.69
C LEU A 258 13.28 -4.85 -12.53
N LEU A 259 13.31 -6.15 -12.84
CA LEU A 259 13.40 -7.23 -11.85
C LEU A 259 14.68 -7.13 -11.01
N LEU A 260 15.82 -6.83 -11.65
CA LEU A 260 17.11 -6.65 -10.99
C LEU A 260 17.11 -5.46 -10.03
N GLY A 261 16.63 -4.29 -10.48
CA GLY A 261 16.58 -3.09 -9.66
C GLY A 261 15.72 -3.27 -8.40
N ILE A 262 14.58 -3.94 -8.55
CA ILE A 262 13.71 -4.28 -7.42
C ILE A 262 14.39 -5.28 -6.46
N GLY A 263 15.11 -6.27 -7.00
CA GLY A 263 15.91 -7.21 -6.23
C GLY A 263 16.95 -6.51 -5.34
N ILE A 264 17.71 -5.58 -5.91
CA ILE A 264 18.69 -4.77 -5.19
C ILE A 264 18.03 -3.95 -4.08
N GLY A 265 16.90 -3.30 -4.37
CA GLY A 265 16.16 -2.51 -3.38
C GLY A 265 15.63 -3.34 -2.19
N MET A 266 15.13 -4.55 -2.45
CA MET A 266 14.69 -5.46 -1.38
C MET A 266 15.85 -5.92 -0.50
N VAL A 267 16.98 -6.33 -1.10
CA VAL A 267 18.17 -6.74 -0.34
C VAL A 267 18.72 -5.58 0.49
N GLY A 268 18.75 -4.37 -0.07
CA GLY A 268 19.16 -3.16 0.65
C GLY A 268 18.32 -2.89 1.90
N ARG A 269 16.99 -2.99 1.80
CA ARG A 269 16.08 -2.84 2.97
C ARG A 269 16.33 -3.91 4.04
N MET A 270 16.56 -5.16 3.64
CA MET A 270 16.84 -6.25 4.59
C MET A 270 18.16 -6.05 5.35
N MET A 271 19.17 -5.43 4.72
CA MET A 271 20.45 -5.13 5.36
C MET A 271 20.36 -3.96 6.34
N GLN A 272 19.45 -3.00 6.13
CA GLN A 272 19.24 -1.87 7.06
C GLN A 272 18.48 -2.28 8.33
N THR A 273 17.67 -3.34 8.26
CA THR A 273 16.90 -3.87 9.40
C THR A 273 17.68 -4.88 10.27
N ARG A 274 18.95 -5.16 9.96
CA ARG A 274 19.85 -6.01 10.74
C ARG A 274 20.87 -5.15 11.49
#